data_AF-A0A3N1ZW83-F1
#
_entry.id   AF-A0A3N1ZW83-F1
#
_cell.length_a   1.000
_cell.length_b   1.000
_cell.length_c   1.000
_cell.angle_alpha   90.00
_cell.angle_beta   90.00
_cell.angle_gamma   90.00
#
_symmetry.space_group_name_H-M   'P 1'
#
loop_
_entity.id
_entity.type
_entity.pdbx_description
1 polymer ?
#
loop_
_entity_poly.entity_id
_entity_poly.type
_entity_poly.pdbx_seq_one_letter_code
_entity_poly.pdbx_strand_id
1 'polypeptide(L)'
;MTTRPAQQVLPARAVPLPGEAFGSWATRQQDLAGFPLAAWLPSSPTTPITPAQLEALSRLSGTGPEALRAMTWSDYPAVGVGTRRRQRWLVNTPWTCPVCQPRRRTWQKAWETGLCPCCLDCEVLLTHPGQPAGDPVEAPPELLNLSYSLLRRLERSRSSSSVMYRFRRMHRMCCLVAATIDARWPPRPATGLLDDYTACRTWADRPPADPAAVAEVLIATLSDRSPSYERWLQIDGTRRLATHTTTPPSRGQRPIRRRQYRTAWEAGASPEAHYPGSGIYTPPVSPRTSQQERLFWHLSRDVQATVTAGQIPGLLRLAGDGFMPPPDQWPLRHDLALAVDMLLHTEDTGRPGLLCDAHCHFGEPDTAPSLLLRDLARRQITPATDAAIRDALPLLASNPDLAHRRHLLRANKALPVQRHHFLPTRTDPALSHGWFWCYLTGDDLRSAPPWAKPAGWFPTRAIWDFHYSLDATTLLDMADAAKDLLNPHLEITRAAAHVTADGLLA
;
A
#
# COMPACT_ATOMS: atom_id res chain seq x y z
N MET A 1 -10.29 1.02 57.83
CA MET A 1 -10.95 1.51 56.60
C MET A 1 -10.26 2.81 56.19
N THR A 2 -9.24 2.72 55.34
CA THR A 2 -8.58 3.88 54.74
C THR A 2 -9.50 4.46 53.68
N THR A 3 -10.03 5.65 53.96
CA THR A 3 -10.87 6.43 53.05
C THR A 3 -10.12 6.68 51.75
N ARG A 4 -10.65 6.13 50.65
CA ARG A 4 -10.26 6.45 49.28
C ARG A 4 -10.43 7.96 49.13
N PRO A 5 -9.39 8.76 48.86
CA PRO A 5 -9.56 10.20 48.68
C PRO A 5 -10.59 10.40 47.57
N ALA A 6 -11.62 11.20 47.84
CA ALA A 6 -12.60 11.60 46.84
C ALA A 6 -11.83 12.06 45.60
N GLN A 7 -12.12 11.47 44.44
CA GLN A 7 -11.44 11.79 43.19
C GLN A 7 -11.69 13.26 42.85
N GLN A 8 -10.80 14.11 43.31
CA GLN A 8 -10.89 15.55 43.13
C GLN A 8 -10.52 15.85 41.68
N VAL A 9 -11.52 16.31 40.92
CA VAL A 9 -11.33 16.75 39.54
C VAL A 9 -10.45 18.01 39.56
N LEU A 10 -9.53 18.14 38.60
CA LEU A 10 -8.61 19.27 38.54
C LEU A 10 -9.38 20.60 38.43
N PRO A 11 -8.94 21.65 39.16
CA PRO A 11 -9.65 22.93 39.26
C PRO A 11 -9.66 23.69 37.93
N ALA A 12 -8.62 23.54 37.11
CA ALA A 12 -8.51 24.08 35.77
C ALA A 12 -8.22 22.96 34.77
N ARG A 13 -8.72 23.08 33.53
CA ARG A 13 -8.64 22.03 32.52
C ARG A 13 -8.09 22.57 31.21
N ALA A 14 -6.97 22.00 30.77
CA ALA A 14 -6.44 22.26 29.44
C ALA A 14 -7.32 21.58 28.40
N VAL A 15 -7.89 22.34 27.47
CA VAL A 15 -8.57 21.79 26.30
C VAL A 15 -7.51 21.20 25.36
N PRO A 16 -7.60 19.91 24.98
CA PRO A 16 -6.74 19.31 23.97
C PRO A 16 -6.85 20.04 22.63
N LEU A 17 -5.71 20.36 22.01
CA LEU A 17 -5.69 20.97 20.69
C LEU A 17 -5.57 19.91 19.57
N PRO A 18 -6.09 20.19 18.37
CA PRO A 18 -5.94 19.29 17.23
C PRO A 18 -4.46 18.95 16.95
N GLY A 19 -4.15 17.66 16.90
CA GLY A 19 -2.79 17.17 16.63
C GLY A 19 -1.77 17.39 17.75
N GLU A 20 -2.20 17.88 18.92
CA GLU A 20 -1.32 18.11 20.08
C GLU A 20 -0.74 16.79 20.61
N ALA A 21 0.54 16.82 20.98
CA ALA A 21 1.18 15.70 21.66
C ALA A 21 0.67 15.56 23.09
N PHE A 22 0.57 14.32 23.59
CA PHE A 22 0.12 14.10 24.96
C PHE A 22 1.01 14.79 26.01
N GLY A 23 2.33 14.82 25.80
CA GLY A 23 3.25 15.56 26.66
C GLY A 23 2.98 17.07 26.67
N SER A 24 2.64 17.65 25.51
CA SER A 24 2.32 19.09 25.37
C SER A 24 1.09 19.45 26.18
N TRP A 25 0.03 18.67 26.01
CA TRP A 25 -1.19 18.84 26.79
C TRP A 25 -0.94 18.68 28.29
N ALA A 26 -0.14 17.70 28.70
CA ALA A 26 0.16 17.45 30.11
C ALA A 26 0.97 18.58 30.76
N THR A 27 1.94 19.16 30.04
CA THR A 27 2.67 20.35 30.50
C THR A 27 1.71 21.53 30.68
N ARG A 28 0.84 21.81 29.71
CA ARG A 28 -0.19 22.84 29.85
C ARG A 28 -1.15 22.58 31.01
N GLN A 29 -1.54 21.32 31.21
CA GLN A 29 -2.42 20.93 32.30
C GLN A 29 -1.74 21.13 33.66
N GLN A 30 -0.44 20.87 33.75
CA GLN A 30 0.37 21.16 34.95
C GLN A 30 0.48 22.66 35.19
N ASP A 31 0.77 23.46 34.17
CA ASP A 31 0.87 24.92 34.27
C ASP A 31 -0.46 25.55 34.69
N LEU A 32 -1.58 25.01 34.22
CA LEU A 32 -2.93 25.51 34.53
C LEU A 32 -3.45 25.08 35.90
N ALA A 33 -3.24 23.83 36.30
CA ALA A 33 -3.84 23.27 37.51
C ALA A 33 -2.86 23.17 38.70
N GLY A 34 -1.58 23.50 38.51
CA GLY A 34 -0.53 23.33 39.53
C GLY A 34 -0.29 21.87 39.94
N PHE A 35 -0.84 20.91 39.18
CA PHE A 35 -0.74 19.49 39.47
C PHE A 35 0.42 18.88 38.67
N PRO A 36 1.40 18.20 39.29
CA PRO A 36 2.59 17.70 38.61
C PRO A 36 2.27 16.45 37.79
N LEU A 37 1.44 16.60 36.76
CA LEU A 37 0.97 15.53 35.89
C LEU A 37 2.16 14.86 35.19
N ALA A 38 3.24 15.59 34.93
CA ALA A 38 4.49 15.08 34.39
C ALA A 38 5.12 13.95 35.25
N ALA A 39 4.89 13.93 36.57
CA ALA A 39 5.37 12.86 37.45
C ALA A 39 4.59 11.53 37.27
N TRP A 40 3.39 11.60 36.68
CA TRP A 40 2.56 10.43 36.36
C TRP A 40 2.77 9.96 34.92
N LEU A 41 3.45 10.77 34.10
CA LEU A 41 3.78 10.44 32.73
C LEU A 41 5.03 9.58 32.64
N PRO A 42 5.10 8.68 31.65
CA PRO A 42 6.38 8.09 31.29
C PRO A 42 7.35 9.18 30.86
N SER A 43 8.60 9.10 31.31
CA SER A 43 9.66 10.07 30.98
C SER A 43 10.07 10.08 29.50
N SER A 44 9.53 9.18 28.68
CA SER A 44 9.85 9.07 27.26
C SER A 44 8.58 8.84 26.44
N PRO A 45 8.43 9.50 25.26
CA PRO A 45 7.33 9.24 24.33
C PRO A 45 7.32 7.78 23.83
N THR A 46 8.44 7.06 23.99
CA THR A 46 8.58 5.66 23.58
C THR A 46 8.00 4.66 24.57
N THR A 47 7.59 5.10 25.76
CA THR A 47 6.97 4.26 26.77
C THR A 47 5.44 4.42 26.66
N PRO A 48 4.71 3.33 26.35
CA PRO A 48 3.27 3.42 26.16
C PRO A 48 2.57 3.74 27.49
N ILE A 49 1.55 4.59 27.41
CA ILE A 49 0.65 4.85 28.53
C ILE A 49 -0.37 3.71 28.61
N THR A 50 -0.55 3.15 29.80
CA THR A 50 -1.50 2.06 30.00
C THR A 50 -2.96 2.55 29.94
N PRO A 51 -3.91 1.69 29.54
CA PRO A 51 -5.33 2.04 29.56
C PRO A 51 -5.81 2.55 30.93
N ALA A 52 -5.35 1.94 32.02
CA ALA A 52 -5.69 2.36 33.37
C ALA A 52 -5.15 3.76 33.72
N GLN A 53 -3.95 4.11 33.26
CA GLN A 53 -3.40 5.46 33.42
C GLN A 53 -4.21 6.48 32.61
N LEU A 54 -4.58 6.17 31.36
CA LEU A 54 -5.44 7.03 30.54
C LEU A 54 -6.81 7.26 31.20
N GLU A 55 -7.41 6.22 31.75
CA GLU A 55 -8.71 6.31 32.43
C GLU A 55 -8.64 7.12 33.74
N ALA A 56 -7.55 6.97 34.50
CA ALA A 56 -7.30 7.79 35.68
C ALA A 56 -7.12 9.27 35.31
N LEU A 57 -6.33 9.56 34.28
CA LEU A 57 -6.12 10.93 33.79
C LEU A 57 -7.38 11.53 33.18
N SER A 58 -8.20 10.73 32.50
CA SER A 58 -9.50 11.16 31.98
C SER A 58 -10.42 11.61 33.11
N ARG A 59 -10.51 10.82 34.19
CA ARG A 59 -11.32 11.17 35.38
C ARG A 59 -10.79 12.42 36.09
N LEU A 60 -9.47 12.56 36.22
CA LEU A 60 -8.85 13.71 36.91
C LEU A 60 -8.97 15.00 36.10
N SER A 61 -8.71 14.95 34.79
CA SER A 61 -8.74 16.13 33.92
C SER A 61 -10.12 16.49 33.40
N GLY A 62 -11.11 15.59 33.53
CA GLY A 62 -12.42 15.74 32.88
C GLY A 62 -12.36 15.69 31.35
N THR A 63 -11.22 15.30 30.76
CA THR A 63 -11.04 15.12 29.32
C THR A 63 -11.45 13.71 28.92
N GLY A 64 -12.21 13.55 27.84
CA GLY A 64 -12.65 12.25 27.38
C GLY A 64 -11.48 11.29 27.09
N PRO A 65 -11.60 9.99 27.40
CA PRO A 65 -10.51 9.03 27.26
C PRO A 65 -10.08 8.85 25.79
N GLU A 66 -11.00 9.04 24.84
CA GLU A 66 -10.70 9.01 23.40
C GLU A 66 -9.84 10.18 22.95
N ALA A 67 -10.12 11.39 23.45
CA ALA A 67 -9.31 12.57 23.17
C ALA A 67 -7.89 12.42 23.72
N LEU A 68 -7.76 11.90 24.94
CA LEU A 68 -6.45 11.58 25.52
C LEU A 68 -5.73 10.50 24.72
N ARG A 69 -6.43 9.41 24.35
CA ARG A 69 -5.88 8.31 23.54
C ARG A 69 -5.41 8.81 22.16
N ALA A 70 -6.16 9.71 21.51
CA ALA A 70 -5.80 10.27 20.21
C ALA A 70 -4.49 11.06 20.22
N MET A 71 -4.10 11.66 21.36
CA MET A 71 -2.82 12.34 21.54
C MET A 71 -1.63 11.39 21.76
N THR A 72 -1.89 10.09 21.97
CA THR A 72 -0.86 9.06 22.22
C THR A 72 -0.54 8.21 21.00
N TRP A 73 0.59 7.51 21.04
CA TRP A 73 1.00 6.51 20.05
C TRP A 73 0.50 5.09 20.37
N SER A 74 -0.37 4.92 21.38
CA SER A 74 -0.80 3.61 21.88
C SER A 74 -1.57 2.78 20.85
N ASP A 75 -2.30 3.44 19.95
CA ASP A 75 -3.10 2.79 18.90
C ASP A 75 -2.30 2.48 17.62
N TYR A 76 -1.03 2.93 17.54
CA TYR A 76 -0.23 2.78 16.33
C TYR A 76 0.61 1.51 16.39
N PRO A 77 0.81 0.83 15.25
CA PRO A 77 1.46 -0.46 15.23
C PRO A 77 2.93 -0.36 15.65
N ALA A 78 3.25 -1.05 16.74
CA ALA A 78 4.62 -1.25 17.16
C ALA A 78 5.37 -2.23 16.23
N VAL A 79 6.64 -1.94 15.98
CA VAL A 79 7.53 -2.76 15.16
C VAL A 79 8.28 -3.76 16.07
N GLY A 80 8.01 -5.05 15.88
CA GLY A 80 8.61 -6.15 16.64
C GLY A 80 7.69 -7.38 16.76
N VAL A 81 8.19 -8.45 17.37
CA VAL A 81 7.44 -9.71 17.60
C VAL A 81 7.41 -10.05 19.09
N GLY A 82 6.29 -10.62 19.55
CA GLY A 82 6.07 -11.01 20.94
C GLY A 82 6.15 -9.83 21.90
N THR A 83 6.76 -10.05 23.07
CA THR A 83 6.96 -9.08 24.15
C THR A 83 7.92 -7.92 23.82
N ARG A 84 8.50 -7.91 22.61
CA ARG A 84 9.45 -6.89 22.13
C ARG A 84 8.85 -5.95 21.07
N ARG A 85 7.54 -5.76 21.06
CA ARG A 85 6.87 -4.72 20.27
C ARG A 85 7.35 -3.35 20.75
N ARG A 86 8.09 -2.63 19.90
CA ARG A 86 8.61 -1.29 20.21
C ARG A 86 8.09 -0.28 19.19
N GLN A 87 7.77 0.93 19.64
CA GLN A 87 7.46 2.05 18.76
C GLN A 87 8.77 2.57 18.15
N ARG A 88 9.26 1.88 17.11
CA ARG A 88 10.59 2.10 16.54
C ARG A 88 10.71 3.39 15.74
N TRP A 89 9.59 3.95 15.29
CA TRP A 89 9.56 5.22 14.57
C TRP A 89 9.59 6.44 15.51
N LEU A 90 9.43 6.25 16.82
CA LEU A 90 9.44 7.37 17.75
C LEU A 90 10.87 7.83 18.06
N VAL A 91 11.02 9.15 18.14
CA VAL A 91 12.26 9.78 18.59
C VAL A 91 12.33 9.74 20.12
N ASN A 92 13.55 9.76 20.66
CA ASN A 92 13.72 9.69 22.12
C ASN A 92 13.21 10.95 22.82
N THR A 93 13.39 12.09 22.15
CA THR A 93 13.01 13.42 22.62
C THR A 93 12.17 14.08 21.53
N PRO A 94 10.97 14.60 21.84
CA PRO A 94 10.15 15.32 20.87
C PRO A 94 10.92 16.48 20.24
N TRP A 95 10.82 16.62 18.92
CA TRP A 95 11.38 17.77 18.23
C TRP A 95 10.48 18.99 18.40
N THR A 96 11.05 20.18 18.17
CA THR A 96 10.35 21.46 18.24
C THR A 96 10.43 22.18 16.90
N CYS A 97 9.39 22.94 16.56
CA CYS A 97 9.44 23.82 15.39
C CYS A 97 9.97 25.20 15.82
N PRO A 98 11.03 25.75 15.21
CA PRO A 98 11.61 27.03 15.62
C PRO A 98 10.65 28.22 15.43
N VAL A 99 9.67 28.12 14.53
CA VAL A 99 8.67 29.17 14.28
C VAL A 99 7.44 29.01 15.15
N CYS A 100 6.92 27.78 15.23
CA CYS A 100 5.66 27.48 15.89
C CYS A 100 5.85 27.41 17.44
N GLN A 101 7.00 26.95 17.95
CA GLN A 101 7.28 26.78 19.39
C GLN A 101 7.27 28.11 20.18
N PRO A 102 7.94 29.20 19.75
CA PRO A 102 7.91 30.48 20.47
C PRO A 102 6.50 31.08 20.56
N ARG A 103 5.65 30.83 19.53
CA ARG A 103 4.30 31.39 19.42
C ARG A 103 3.26 30.61 20.23
N ARG A 104 3.26 29.28 20.10
CA ARG A 104 2.17 28.44 20.64
C ARG A 104 2.53 27.80 21.98
N ARG A 105 3.82 27.65 22.30
CA ARG A 105 4.33 26.86 23.44
C ARG A 105 3.76 25.43 23.51
N THR A 106 3.29 24.92 22.39
CA THR A 106 2.76 23.56 22.23
C THR A 106 3.53 22.85 21.13
N TRP A 107 3.62 21.53 21.26
CA TRP A 107 4.21 20.68 20.24
C TRP A 107 3.24 19.63 19.74
N GLN A 108 3.37 19.32 18.45
CA GLN A 108 2.49 18.38 17.77
C GLN A 108 2.95 16.95 18.02
N LYS A 109 1.98 16.03 18.09
CA LYS A 109 2.21 14.59 18.18
C LYS A 109 3.13 14.11 17.06
N ALA A 110 2.94 14.61 15.84
CA ALA A 110 3.76 14.25 14.68
C ALA A 110 5.27 14.53 14.86
N TRP A 111 5.65 15.47 15.74
CA TRP A 111 7.06 15.81 16.01
C TRP A 111 7.75 14.80 16.92
N GLU A 112 7.01 13.80 17.43
CA GLU A 112 7.53 12.67 18.21
C GLU A 112 7.90 11.46 17.34
N THR A 113 7.69 11.53 16.03
CA THR A 113 8.02 10.45 15.10
C THR A 113 9.05 10.87 14.05
N GLY A 114 10.01 10.01 13.78
CA GLY A 114 10.97 10.14 12.70
C GLY A 114 10.36 9.97 11.30
N LEU A 115 9.03 9.91 11.18
CA LEU A 115 8.30 9.98 9.90
C LEU A 115 7.99 11.43 9.47
N CYS A 116 8.14 12.39 10.39
CA CYS A 116 7.85 13.81 10.16
C CYS A 116 8.94 14.69 10.78
N PRO A 117 10.15 14.77 10.18
CA PRO A 117 11.23 15.64 10.64
C PRO A 117 11.04 17.13 10.30
N CYS A 118 9.91 17.51 9.72
CA CYS A 118 9.55 18.89 9.37
C CYS A 118 8.21 19.29 10.01
N CYS A 119 8.00 20.59 10.17
CA CYS A 119 6.71 21.15 10.52
C CYS A 119 5.89 21.37 9.24
N LEU A 120 4.73 20.74 9.13
CA LEU A 120 3.87 20.86 7.94
C LEU A 120 3.10 22.20 7.88
N ASP A 121 2.92 22.87 9.02
CA ASP A 121 2.28 24.20 9.07
C ASP A 121 3.25 25.33 8.72
N CYS A 122 4.47 25.21 9.24
CA CYS A 122 5.51 26.23 9.17
C CYS A 122 6.50 25.94 8.00
N GLU A 123 6.39 24.79 7.31
CA GLU A 123 7.24 24.29 6.21
C GLU A 123 8.77 24.31 6.46
N VAL A 124 9.16 24.25 7.73
CA VAL A 124 10.56 24.27 8.18
C VAL A 124 10.97 22.93 8.78
N LEU A 125 12.26 22.63 8.72
CA LEU A 125 12.84 21.51 9.44
C LEU A 125 12.64 21.71 10.96
N LEU A 126 12.32 20.63 11.67
CA LEU A 126 12.26 20.65 13.12
C LEU A 126 13.67 20.73 13.71
N THR A 127 13.76 21.09 14.98
CA THR A 127 15.02 21.19 15.75
C THR A 127 14.98 20.29 16.97
N HIS A 128 16.14 19.79 17.38
CA HIS A 128 16.24 19.10 18.68
C HIS A 128 16.16 20.13 19.82
N PRO A 129 15.41 19.90 20.91
CA PRO A 129 15.17 20.89 21.98
C PRO A 129 16.40 21.28 22.81
N GLY A 130 17.58 20.76 22.48
CA GLY A 130 18.88 21.15 23.07
C GLY A 130 19.84 21.82 22.08
N GLN A 131 19.43 22.02 20.83
CA GLN A 131 20.21 22.80 19.86
C GLN A 131 19.96 24.30 20.10
N PRO A 132 20.99 25.16 19.92
CA PRO A 132 20.81 26.60 20.00
C PRO A 132 19.78 27.07 18.96
N ALA A 133 19.01 28.10 19.31
CA ALA A 133 18.08 28.72 18.38
C ALA A 133 18.86 29.33 17.21
N GLY A 134 18.81 28.64 16.07
CA GLY A 134 19.31 29.13 14.79
C GLY A 134 18.17 29.64 13.92
N ASP A 135 18.53 30.16 12.75
CA ASP A 135 17.55 30.56 11.75
C ASP A 135 16.76 29.32 11.27
N PRO A 136 15.43 29.45 11.07
CA PRO A 136 14.62 28.36 10.54
C PRO A 136 15.14 27.91 9.17
N VAL A 137 15.40 26.61 9.03
CA VAL A 137 15.80 25.99 7.76
C VAL A 137 14.54 25.51 7.04
N GLU A 138 14.34 25.94 5.80
CA GLU A 138 13.22 25.48 4.97
C GLU A 138 13.32 23.97 4.70
N ALA A 139 12.20 23.26 4.80
CA ALA A 139 12.16 21.84 4.49
C ALA A 139 12.10 21.64 2.96
N PRO A 140 12.88 20.71 2.39
CA PRO A 140 12.78 20.38 0.97
C PRO A 140 11.35 19.96 0.58
N PRO A 141 10.83 20.36 -0.59
CA PRO A 141 9.48 20.00 -1.03
C PRO A 141 9.21 18.50 -1.06
N GLU A 142 10.22 17.70 -1.41
CA GLU A 142 10.16 16.23 -1.41
C GLU A 142 9.92 15.69 0.00
N LEU A 143 10.54 16.31 1.01
CA LEU A 143 10.36 15.93 2.41
C LEU A 143 8.94 16.23 2.89
N LEU A 144 8.41 17.42 2.58
CA LEU A 144 7.05 17.82 2.95
C LEU A 144 6.02 16.84 2.38
N ASN A 145 6.12 16.55 1.08
CA ASN A 145 5.25 15.60 0.38
C ASN A 145 5.37 14.18 0.97
N LEU A 146 6.58 13.75 1.28
CA LEU A 146 6.87 12.45 1.89
C LEU A 146 6.26 12.36 3.29
N SER A 147 6.53 13.32 4.17
CA SER A 147 6.04 13.34 5.55
C SER A 147 4.51 13.42 5.61
N TYR A 148 3.88 14.25 4.78
CA TYR A 148 2.41 14.28 4.68
C TYR A 148 1.84 12.92 4.28
N SER A 149 2.43 12.28 3.26
CA SER A 149 2.04 10.94 2.80
C SER A 149 2.22 9.87 3.88
N LEU A 150 3.33 9.91 4.62
CA LEU A 150 3.66 8.94 5.65
C LEU A 150 2.73 9.05 6.85
N LEU A 151 2.40 10.26 7.30
CA LEU A 151 1.44 10.45 8.40
C LEU A 151 0.03 9.96 8.03
N ARG A 152 -0.45 10.24 6.80
CA ARG A 152 -1.74 9.70 6.33
C ARG A 152 -1.77 8.17 6.27
N ARG A 153 -0.67 7.54 5.85
CA ARG A 153 -0.54 6.07 5.86
C ARG A 153 -0.46 5.51 7.27
N LEU A 154 0.19 6.22 8.18
CA LEU A 154 0.33 5.85 9.58
C LEU A 154 -1.03 5.85 10.29
N GLU A 155 -1.91 6.83 10.01
CA GLU A 155 -3.30 6.81 10.48
C GLU A 155 -4.06 5.55 10.02
N ARG A 156 -3.96 5.22 8.73
CA ARG A 156 -4.61 4.02 8.16
C ARG A 156 -4.06 2.71 8.74
N SER A 157 -2.84 2.73 9.28
CA SER A 157 -2.21 1.54 9.86
C SER A 157 -2.89 1.04 11.14
N ARG A 158 -3.71 1.88 11.78
CA ARG A 158 -4.48 1.52 12.99
C ARG A 158 -5.47 0.38 12.75
N SER A 159 -5.97 0.24 11.52
CA SER A 159 -6.97 -0.76 11.14
C SER A 159 -6.47 -1.80 10.13
N SER A 160 -5.20 -1.73 9.68
CA SER A 160 -4.67 -2.61 8.62
C SER A 160 -3.32 -3.25 8.95
N SER A 161 -3.31 -4.57 9.01
CA SER A 161 -2.09 -5.37 9.23
C SER A 161 -1.11 -5.31 8.05
N SER A 162 -1.60 -5.13 6.81
CA SER A 162 -0.75 -5.02 5.62
C SER A 162 0.02 -3.70 5.61
N VAL A 163 -0.61 -2.60 6.01
CA VAL A 163 0.05 -1.30 6.17
C VAL A 163 1.11 -1.35 7.27
N MET A 164 0.83 -2.02 8.39
CA MET A 164 1.84 -2.25 9.43
C MET A 164 3.08 -2.97 8.86
N TYR A 165 2.91 -4.04 8.08
CA TYR A 165 4.03 -4.76 7.48
C TYR A 165 4.91 -3.84 6.61
N ARG A 166 4.29 -2.95 5.82
CA ARG A 166 5.01 -1.96 5.01
C ARG A 166 5.85 -1.01 5.85
N PHE A 167 5.33 -0.49 6.97
CA PHE A 167 6.11 0.33 7.89
C PHE A 167 7.30 -0.42 8.50
N ARG A 168 7.19 -1.73 8.74
CA ARG A 168 8.33 -2.54 9.24
C ARG A 168 9.42 -2.69 8.20
N ARG A 169 9.03 -2.97 6.95
CA ARG A 169 9.95 -3.09 5.82
C ARG A 169 10.66 -1.75 5.54
N MET A 170 9.88 -0.68 5.50
CA MET A 170 10.39 0.69 5.36
C MET A 170 11.41 1.05 6.45
N HIS A 171 11.14 0.69 7.71
CA HIS A 171 12.07 0.92 8.81
C HIS A 171 13.41 0.19 8.57
N ARG A 172 13.37 -1.06 8.09
CA ARG A 172 14.57 -1.84 7.78
C ARG A 172 15.38 -1.19 6.66
N MET A 173 14.70 -0.69 5.63
CA MET A 173 15.35 0.02 4.54
C MET A 173 16.01 1.31 5.03
N CYS A 174 15.33 2.08 5.89
CA CYS A 174 15.91 3.28 6.51
C CYS A 174 17.16 2.94 7.33
N CYS A 175 17.14 1.87 8.13
CA CYS A 175 18.33 1.41 8.87
C CYS A 175 19.49 1.02 7.94
N LEU A 176 19.20 0.31 6.84
CA LEU A 176 20.21 -0.09 5.87
C LEU A 176 20.85 1.12 5.21
N VAL A 177 20.01 2.02 4.68
CA VAL A 177 20.44 3.27 4.05
C VAL A 177 21.25 4.09 5.04
N ALA A 178 20.73 4.33 6.24
CA ALA A 178 21.44 5.11 7.25
C ALA A 178 22.81 4.53 7.65
N ALA A 179 22.97 3.20 7.63
CA ALA A 179 24.25 2.55 7.93
C ALA A 179 25.28 2.67 6.78
N THR A 180 24.83 2.92 5.55
CA THR A 180 25.66 2.87 4.33
C THR A 180 25.64 4.14 3.49
N ILE A 181 24.86 5.14 3.90
CA ILE A 181 24.72 6.43 3.25
C ILE A 181 26.06 7.19 3.24
N ASP A 182 26.32 7.80 2.09
CA ASP A 182 27.45 8.69 1.83
C ASP A 182 27.02 9.76 0.81
N ALA A 183 27.97 10.59 0.38
CA ALA A 183 27.71 11.70 -0.54
C ALA A 183 27.23 11.26 -1.94
N ARG A 184 27.42 10.00 -2.32
CA ARG A 184 27.12 9.46 -3.66
C ARG A 184 26.00 8.41 -3.64
N TRP A 185 25.66 7.87 -2.48
CA TRP A 185 24.71 6.78 -2.35
C TRP A 185 23.80 6.95 -1.14
N PRO A 186 22.49 6.64 -1.27
CA PRO A 186 21.76 6.40 -2.52
C PRO A 186 21.65 7.66 -3.39
N PRO A 187 21.43 7.54 -4.72
CA PRO A 187 21.09 8.67 -5.58
C PRO A 187 19.88 9.41 -5.02
N ARG A 188 20.03 10.72 -4.78
CA ARG A 188 19.00 11.57 -4.22
C ARG A 188 19.20 13.02 -4.64
N PRO A 189 18.15 13.86 -4.58
CA PRO A 189 18.29 15.29 -4.76
C PRO A 189 19.31 15.87 -3.79
N ALA A 190 20.07 16.88 -4.23
CA ALA A 190 20.93 17.64 -3.33
C ALA A 190 20.05 18.52 -2.44
N THR A 191 19.95 18.15 -1.17
CA THR A 191 19.14 18.83 -0.16
C THR A 191 19.92 19.90 0.60
N GLY A 192 21.26 19.75 0.68
CA GLY A 192 22.14 20.64 1.47
C GLY A 192 21.89 20.58 2.98
N LEU A 193 21.14 19.60 3.49
CA LEU A 193 20.74 19.55 4.90
C LEU A 193 21.88 19.10 5.85
N LEU A 194 22.87 18.37 5.34
CA LEU A 194 23.96 17.83 6.13
C LEU A 194 25.30 18.01 5.41
N ASP A 195 26.31 18.45 6.16
CA ASP A 195 27.70 18.51 5.71
C ASP A 195 28.39 17.13 5.76
N ASP A 196 27.99 16.29 6.71
CA ASP A 196 28.43 14.89 6.83
C ASP A 196 27.27 13.94 7.19
N TYR A 197 27.46 12.65 6.91
CA TYR A 197 26.42 11.63 7.14
C TYR A 197 26.63 10.82 8.42
N THR A 198 27.47 11.29 9.35
CA THR A 198 27.77 10.56 10.60
C THR A 198 26.54 10.52 11.51
N ALA A 199 25.78 11.60 11.57
CA ALA A 199 24.52 11.68 12.32
C ALA A 199 23.49 10.66 11.82
N CYS A 200 23.39 10.44 10.49
CA CYS A 200 22.53 9.41 9.91
C CYS A 200 22.86 8.01 10.45
N ARG A 201 24.15 7.67 10.60
CA ARG A 201 24.60 6.35 11.04
C ARG A 201 24.23 6.00 12.48
N THR A 202 23.73 6.97 13.24
CA THR A 202 23.16 6.72 14.57
C THR A 202 21.78 6.07 14.53
N TRP A 203 21.17 5.97 13.34
CA TRP A 203 19.92 5.26 13.08
C TRP A 203 20.10 3.75 13.30
N ALA A 204 19.97 3.33 14.55
CA ALA A 204 20.02 1.93 14.97
C ALA A 204 18.59 1.36 15.02
N ASP A 205 18.10 1.09 16.23
CA ASP A 205 16.73 0.63 16.47
C ASP A 205 15.69 1.75 16.40
N ARG A 206 16.12 3.02 16.36
CA ARG A 206 15.30 4.24 16.38
C ARG A 206 15.92 5.34 15.50
N PRO A 207 15.11 6.30 15.01
CA PRO A 207 15.62 7.49 14.32
C PRO A 207 16.63 8.27 15.18
N PRO A 208 17.64 8.89 14.54
CA PRO A 208 18.53 9.87 15.16
C PRO A 208 17.78 10.98 15.88
N ALA A 209 18.47 11.61 16.83
CA ALA A 209 17.96 12.79 17.52
C ALA A 209 17.92 14.03 16.60
N ASP A 210 18.76 14.05 15.56
CA ASP A 210 18.85 15.14 14.59
C ASP A 210 17.80 14.98 13.47
N PRO A 211 16.85 15.93 13.32
CA PRO A 211 15.85 15.94 12.26
C PRO A 211 16.45 15.99 10.84
N ALA A 212 17.59 16.67 10.64
CA ALA A 212 18.24 16.76 9.33
C ALA A 212 18.75 15.40 8.87
N ALA A 213 19.42 14.67 9.78
CA ALA A 213 19.82 13.29 9.55
C ALA A 213 18.65 12.36 9.26
N VAL A 214 17.49 12.60 9.89
CA VAL A 214 16.30 11.82 9.61
C VAL A 214 15.73 12.12 8.23
N ALA A 215 15.64 13.40 7.87
CA ALA A 215 15.18 13.87 6.56
C ALA A 215 16.03 13.27 5.43
N GLU A 216 17.36 13.31 5.55
CA GLU A 216 18.27 12.72 4.58
C GLU A 216 17.99 11.24 4.34
N VAL A 217 17.86 10.46 5.41
CA VAL A 217 17.59 9.02 5.31
C VAL A 217 16.23 8.77 4.68
N LEU A 218 15.19 9.53 5.05
CA LEU A 218 13.85 9.37 4.48
C LEU A 218 13.83 9.70 2.98
N ILE A 219 14.44 10.82 2.57
CA ILE A 219 14.55 11.21 1.15
C ILE A 219 15.32 10.15 0.38
N ALA A 220 16.51 9.76 0.86
CA ALA A 220 17.34 8.74 0.22
C ALA A 220 16.61 7.40 0.05
N THR A 221 15.80 7.02 1.03
CA THR A 221 15.13 5.71 1.06
C THR A 221 13.81 5.71 0.29
N LEU A 222 13.05 6.80 0.31
CA LEU A 222 11.61 6.80 -0.03
C LEU A 222 11.18 7.82 -1.08
N SER A 223 12.11 8.57 -1.67
CA SER A 223 11.80 9.49 -2.78
C SER A 223 11.37 8.73 -4.03
N ASP A 224 12.10 7.67 -4.38
CA ASP A 224 11.66 6.71 -5.39
C ASP A 224 11.01 5.51 -4.68
N ARG A 225 9.71 5.36 -4.89
CA ARG A 225 8.90 4.29 -4.29
C ARG A 225 8.79 3.06 -5.19
N SER A 226 9.58 3.00 -6.26
CA SER A 226 9.56 1.88 -7.19
C SER A 226 10.12 0.61 -6.53
N PRO A 227 9.55 -0.57 -6.84
CA PRO A 227 10.03 -1.85 -6.30
C PRO A 227 11.44 -2.20 -6.77
N SER A 228 11.80 -1.75 -7.97
CA SER A 228 13.14 -1.91 -8.54
C SER A 228 14.16 -1.10 -7.75
N TYR A 229 13.83 0.14 -7.38
CA TYR A 229 14.68 0.97 -6.53
C TYR A 229 14.83 0.38 -5.13
N GLU A 230 13.73 -0.09 -4.52
CA GLU A 230 13.81 -0.72 -3.19
C GLU A 230 14.65 -2.00 -3.20
N ARG A 231 14.50 -2.86 -4.22
CA ARG A 231 15.30 -4.08 -4.37
C ARG A 231 16.77 -3.75 -4.64
N TRP A 232 17.02 -2.74 -5.47
CA TRP A 232 18.37 -2.24 -5.73
C TRP A 232 19.03 -1.70 -4.46
N LEU A 233 18.32 -0.86 -3.68
CA LEU A 233 18.77 -0.37 -2.38
C LEU A 233 19.12 -1.52 -1.44
N GLN A 234 18.29 -2.57 -1.42
CA GLN A 234 18.52 -3.74 -0.58
C GLN A 234 19.78 -4.49 -0.99
N ILE A 235 19.95 -4.78 -2.29
CA ILE A 235 21.10 -5.53 -2.82
C ILE A 235 22.39 -4.71 -2.65
N ASP A 236 22.40 -3.46 -3.14
CA ASP A 236 23.60 -2.62 -3.13
C ASP A 236 23.96 -2.16 -1.72
N GLY A 237 22.96 -1.78 -0.90
CA GLY A 237 23.18 -1.44 0.50
C GLY A 237 23.75 -2.60 1.30
N THR A 238 23.29 -3.83 1.05
CA THR A 238 23.85 -5.03 1.71
C THR A 238 25.30 -5.28 1.28
N ARG A 239 25.60 -5.13 -0.03
CA ARG A 239 26.97 -5.23 -0.56
C ARG A 239 27.88 -4.19 0.08
N ARG A 240 27.42 -2.94 0.16
CA ARG A 240 28.12 -1.82 0.80
C ARG A 240 28.38 -2.06 2.27
N LEU A 241 27.41 -2.61 2.99
CA LEU A 241 27.58 -2.96 4.41
C LEU A 241 28.71 -3.99 4.61
N ALA A 242 28.87 -4.92 3.67
CA ALA A 242 29.96 -5.90 3.69
C ALA A 242 31.33 -5.26 3.39
N THR A 243 31.39 -4.24 2.53
CA THR A 243 32.64 -3.60 2.11
C THR A 243 33.04 -2.38 2.94
N HIS A 244 32.11 -1.69 3.60
CA HIS A 244 32.37 -0.51 4.45
C HIS A 244 33.14 -0.89 5.73
N THR A 245 34.43 -1.07 5.58
CA THR A 245 35.41 -1.32 6.64
C THR A 245 36.17 -0.04 7.00
N THR A 246 35.48 1.03 7.36
CA THR A 246 36.19 2.24 7.83
C THR A 246 35.34 3.00 8.84
N THR A 247 35.82 3.01 10.09
CA THR A 247 35.48 3.81 11.28
C THR A 247 35.12 2.88 12.46
N PRO A 248 36.04 2.67 13.43
CA PRO A 248 35.68 2.00 14.67
C PRO A 248 34.62 2.84 15.40
N PRO A 249 33.59 2.23 16.01
CA PRO A 249 32.64 2.98 16.80
C PRO A 249 33.37 3.70 17.94
N SER A 250 33.07 4.99 18.10
CA SER A 250 33.43 5.79 19.27
C SER A 250 33.09 5.04 20.56
N ARG A 251 34.01 5.02 21.54
CA ARG A 251 33.83 4.38 22.85
C ARG A 251 32.45 4.73 23.42
N GLY A 252 31.57 3.74 23.55
CA GLY A 252 30.20 3.89 24.06
C GLY A 252 29.10 3.53 23.06
N GLN A 253 29.38 3.57 21.75
CA GLN A 253 28.47 3.03 20.73
C GLN A 253 28.70 1.52 20.60
N ARG A 254 27.67 0.71 20.91
CA ARG A 254 27.71 -0.72 20.58
C ARG A 254 27.82 -0.81 19.05
N PRO A 255 28.90 -1.41 18.49
CA PRO A 255 28.98 -1.62 17.06
C PRO A 255 27.74 -2.38 16.63
N ILE A 256 27.08 -1.95 15.55
CA ILE A 256 26.25 -2.86 14.76
C ILE A 256 27.13 -4.09 14.51
N ARG A 257 26.74 -5.25 15.05
CA ARG A 257 27.60 -6.43 15.24
C ARG A 257 28.17 -6.90 13.89
N ARG A 258 29.31 -6.33 13.46
CA ARG A 258 30.06 -6.64 12.24
C ARG A 258 30.33 -8.14 12.07
N ARG A 259 30.50 -8.86 13.17
CA ARG A 259 30.78 -10.30 13.19
C ARG A 259 29.58 -11.17 12.77
N GLN A 260 28.36 -10.65 12.85
CA GLN A 260 27.17 -11.42 12.47
C GLN A 260 26.97 -11.42 10.94
N TYR A 261 27.18 -10.30 10.25
CA TYR A 261 26.98 -10.21 8.80
C TYR A 261 28.04 -10.95 7.95
N ARG A 262 29.28 -11.04 8.43
CA ARG A 262 30.39 -11.63 7.68
C ARG A 262 30.40 -13.17 7.66
N THR A 263 30.10 -13.82 8.79
CA THR A 263 30.07 -15.30 8.88
C THR A 263 28.93 -15.95 8.10
N ALA A 264 27.82 -15.24 7.86
CA ALA A 264 26.72 -15.76 7.04
C ALA A 264 27.07 -15.83 5.55
N TRP A 265 28.05 -15.04 5.09
CA TRP A 265 28.49 -15.03 3.68
C TRP A 265 29.64 -16.02 3.41
N GLU A 266 30.59 -16.13 4.35
CA GLU A 266 31.76 -17.00 4.19
C GLU A 266 31.45 -18.51 4.42
N ALA A 267 30.33 -18.85 5.07
CA ALA A 267 29.96 -20.24 5.37
C ALA A 267 29.17 -20.98 4.28
N GLY A 268 28.90 -20.36 3.11
CA GLY A 268 28.13 -20.97 2.02
C GLY A 268 26.68 -21.35 2.38
N ALA A 269 26.21 -20.96 3.57
CA ALA A 269 24.86 -21.19 4.03
C ALA A 269 23.91 -20.19 3.36
N SER A 270 22.88 -20.68 2.68
CA SER A 270 21.76 -19.84 2.21
C SER A 270 21.25 -18.99 3.38
N PRO A 271 20.81 -17.73 3.18
CA PRO A 271 20.53 -16.75 4.26
C PRO A 271 19.40 -17.11 5.24
N GLU A 272 18.94 -18.36 5.26
CA GLU A 272 17.72 -18.83 5.91
C GLU A 272 17.94 -19.53 7.25
N ALA A 273 19.18 -19.79 7.68
CA ALA A 273 19.43 -20.57 8.90
C ALA A 273 20.17 -19.80 10.00
N HIS A 274 19.39 -19.41 11.02
CA HIS A 274 19.77 -19.22 12.43
C HIS A 274 20.71 -18.06 12.84
N TYR A 275 20.11 -17.05 13.50
CA TYR A 275 20.79 -16.16 14.45
C TYR A 275 20.12 -16.22 15.83
N PRO A 276 20.85 -16.56 16.91
CA PRO A 276 20.37 -16.36 18.27
C PRO A 276 20.92 -15.06 18.87
N GLY A 277 20.05 -14.24 19.49
CA GLY A 277 20.47 -13.36 20.60
C GLY A 277 20.34 -11.84 20.46
N SER A 278 19.88 -11.26 19.34
CA SER A 278 19.50 -9.84 19.26
C SER A 278 18.11 -9.73 18.65
N GLY A 279 17.30 -8.75 19.09
CA GLY A 279 15.90 -8.56 18.68
C GLY A 279 15.68 -8.15 17.22
N ILE A 280 16.43 -8.74 16.31
CA ILE A 280 16.16 -8.86 14.89
C ILE A 280 15.25 -10.07 14.77
N TYR A 281 13.95 -9.81 14.59
CA TYR A 281 13.07 -10.83 14.06
C TYR A 281 13.51 -11.07 12.61
N THR A 282 14.34 -12.10 12.42
CA THR A 282 14.35 -12.87 11.19
C THR A 282 12.89 -13.28 10.96
N PRO A 283 12.29 -13.06 9.78
CA PRO A 283 11.07 -13.79 9.50
C PRO A 283 11.37 -15.26 9.80
N PRO A 284 10.49 -16.04 10.42
CA PRO A 284 10.50 -17.44 10.10
C PRO A 284 10.33 -17.44 8.58
N VAL A 285 11.40 -17.70 7.84
CA VAL A 285 11.25 -18.55 6.66
C VAL A 285 11.05 -19.95 7.23
N SER A 286 9.96 -20.11 7.99
CA SER A 286 9.22 -21.33 7.84
C SER A 286 8.81 -21.30 6.36
N PRO A 287 9.01 -22.37 5.59
CA PRO A 287 8.47 -22.49 4.24
C PRO A 287 6.93 -22.26 4.17
N ARG A 288 6.27 -21.99 5.31
CA ARG A 288 4.85 -21.67 5.48
C ARG A 288 4.51 -20.19 5.77
N THR A 289 5.47 -19.28 5.95
CA THR A 289 5.14 -17.84 6.04
C THR A 289 4.84 -17.34 4.63
N SER A 290 3.57 -17.05 4.39
CA SER A 290 2.83 -17.64 3.28
C SER A 290 3.14 -17.00 1.93
N GLN A 291 3.17 -17.84 0.90
CA GLN A 291 3.20 -17.41 -0.50
C GLN A 291 2.12 -16.34 -0.79
N GLN A 292 1.01 -16.39 -0.05
CA GLN A 292 -0.04 -15.39 -0.04
C GLN A 292 0.39 -13.99 0.41
N GLU A 293 1.27 -13.83 1.40
CA GLU A 293 1.79 -12.51 1.79
C GLU A 293 2.66 -11.88 0.69
N ARG A 294 3.40 -12.71 -0.06
CA ARG A 294 4.14 -12.25 -1.26
C ARG A 294 3.20 -11.86 -2.39
N LEU A 295 2.15 -12.64 -2.60
CA LEU A 295 1.15 -12.40 -3.62
C LEU A 295 0.36 -11.12 -3.37
N PHE A 296 -0.09 -10.89 -2.13
CA PHE A 296 -0.69 -9.64 -1.69
C PHE A 296 0.24 -8.45 -1.97
N TRP A 297 1.54 -8.58 -1.67
CA TRP A 297 2.52 -7.55 -1.98
C TRP A 297 2.63 -7.23 -3.47
N HIS A 298 2.59 -8.23 -4.37
CA HIS A 298 2.58 -8.01 -5.82
C HIS A 298 1.28 -7.35 -6.31
N LEU A 299 0.13 -7.76 -5.78
CA LEU A 299 -1.17 -7.21 -6.13
C LEU A 299 -1.33 -5.74 -5.72
N SER A 300 -0.90 -5.35 -4.52
CA SER A 300 -0.94 -3.95 -4.10
C SER A 300 0.05 -3.04 -4.84
N ARG A 301 1.01 -3.63 -5.56
CA ARG A 301 2.14 -2.95 -6.22
C ARG A 301 1.90 -2.73 -7.70
N ASP A 302 1.41 -3.75 -8.40
CA ASP A 302 1.30 -3.77 -9.86
C ASP A 302 -0.13 -3.51 -10.36
N VAL A 303 -1.15 -3.73 -9.52
CA VAL A 303 -2.55 -3.80 -9.97
C VAL A 303 -3.41 -2.69 -9.35
N GLN A 304 -3.28 -2.39 -8.05
CA GLN A 304 -4.17 -1.42 -7.38
C GLN A 304 -4.05 0.05 -7.82
N ALA A 305 -2.99 0.44 -8.54
CA ALA A 305 -2.93 1.78 -9.12
C ALA A 305 -3.88 1.96 -10.31
N THR A 306 -4.36 0.86 -10.90
CA THR A 306 -5.01 0.84 -12.22
C THR A 306 -6.22 -0.10 -12.33
N VAL A 307 -6.36 -1.09 -11.44
CA VAL A 307 -7.34 -2.19 -11.53
C VAL A 307 -7.87 -2.56 -10.13
N THR A 308 -9.19 -2.64 -9.98
CA THR A 308 -9.93 -3.04 -8.78
C THR A 308 -10.58 -4.42 -8.97
N ALA A 309 -11.03 -5.08 -7.90
CA ALA A 309 -11.56 -6.47 -7.95
C ALA A 309 -12.58 -6.70 -9.08
N GLY A 310 -13.56 -5.80 -9.25
CA GLY A 310 -14.58 -5.89 -10.31
C GLY A 310 -14.10 -5.66 -11.75
N GLN A 311 -12.82 -5.37 -11.96
CA GLN A 311 -12.21 -5.14 -13.29
C GLN A 311 -11.44 -6.36 -13.81
N ILE A 312 -11.49 -7.50 -13.11
CA ILE A 312 -10.84 -8.73 -13.52
C ILE A 312 -11.73 -9.45 -14.56
N PRO A 313 -11.17 -9.92 -15.70
CA PRO A 313 -11.90 -10.72 -16.68
C PRO A 313 -12.15 -12.14 -16.16
N GLY A 314 -13.21 -12.81 -16.63
CA GLY A 314 -13.56 -14.18 -16.22
C GLY A 314 -12.55 -15.25 -16.64
N LEU A 315 -11.61 -14.92 -17.53
CA LEU A 315 -10.47 -15.76 -17.90
C LEU A 315 -9.17 -14.96 -17.78
N LEU A 316 -8.30 -15.39 -16.87
CA LEU A 316 -7.02 -14.73 -16.67
C LEU A 316 -6.05 -15.04 -17.83
N ARG A 317 -5.56 -13.99 -18.52
CA ARG A 317 -4.58 -14.12 -19.61
C ARG A 317 -3.14 -14.08 -19.09
N LEU A 318 -2.27 -14.88 -19.70
CA LEU A 318 -0.81 -14.86 -19.49
C LEU A 318 -0.04 -14.34 -20.71
N ALA A 319 1.22 -13.98 -20.48
CA ALA A 319 2.13 -13.61 -21.55
C ALA A 319 2.25 -14.75 -22.57
N GLY A 320 1.97 -14.45 -23.83
CA GLY A 320 1.94 -15.42 -24.93
C GLY A 320 0.54 -15.92 -25.30
N ASP A 321 -0.50 -15.61 -24.53
CA ASP A 321 -1.87 -15.89 -24.94
C ASP A 321 -2.24 -15.02 -26.15
N GLY A 322 -2.74 -15.66 -27.21
CA GLY A 322 -3.33 -15.00 -28.38
C GLY A 322 -4.66 -14.32 -28.05
N PHE A 323 -5.71 -14.60 -28.83
CA PHE A 323 -7.05 -14.05 -28.56
C PHE A 323 -7.60 -14.48 -27.18
N MET A 324 -7.49 -15.77 -26.87
CA MET A 324 -7.94 -16.38 -25.62
C MET A 324 -7.03 -17.58 -25.28
N PRO A 325 -6.93 -17.99 -24.00
CA PRO A 325 -6.23 -19.21 -23.63
C PRO A 325 -6.81 -20.44 -24.35
N PRO A 326 -6.05 -21.53 -24.50
CA PRO A 326 -6.57 -22.80 -25.02
C PRO A 326 -7.73 -23.38 -24.17
N PRO A 327 -8.74 -24.05 -24.78
CA PRO A 327 -9.92 -24.54 -24.06
C PRO A 327 -9.64 -25.48 -22.88
N ASP A 328 -8.59 -26.28 -22.96
CA ASP A 328 -8.13 -27.19 -21.90
C ASP A 328 -7.62 -26.44 -20.65
N GLN A 329 -7.23 -25.17 -20.78
CA GLN A 329 -6.74 -24.36 -19.68
C GLN A 329 -7.83 -23.51 -19.01
N TRP A 330 -9.00 -23.37 -19.61
CA TRP A 330 -10.05 -22.46 -19.15
C TRP A 330 -10.47 -22.65 -17.69
N PRO A 331 -10.69 -23.88 -17.18
CA PRO A 331 -11.06 -24.07 -15.79
C PRO A 331 -10.00 -23.50 -14.82
N LEU A 332 -8.72 -23.74 -15.10
CA LEU A 332 -7.62 -23.21 -14.30
C LEU A 332 -7.51 -21.68 -14.41
N ARG A 333 -7.67 -21.12 -15.62
CA ARG A 333 -7.62 -19.65 -15.84
C ARG A 333 -8.77 -18.92 -15.14
N HIS A 334 -9.93 -19.55 -15.08
CA HIS A 334 -11.08 -19.04 -14.37
C HIS A 334 -10.87 -19.06 -12.86
N ASP A 335 -10.37 -20.18 -12.32
CA ASP A 335 -10.01 -20.29 -10.91
C ASP A 335 -8.94 -19.26 -10.49
N LEU A 336 -7.97 -19.01 -11.37
CA LEU A 336 -6.96 -17.97 -11.16
C LEU A 336 -7.57 -16.56 -11.16
N ALA A 337 -8.54 -16.27 -12.04
CA ALA A 337 -9.25 -14.99 -12.05
C ALA A 337 -10.04 -14.77 -10.75
N LEU A 338 -10.78 -15.78 -10.30
CA LEU A 338 -11.48 -15.78 -8.99
C LEU A 338 -10.51 -15.57 -7.84
N ALA A 339 -9.36 -16.24 -7.86
CA ALA A 339 -8.32 -16.06 -6.85
C ALA A 339 -7.78 -14.62 -6.81
N VAL A 340 -7.53 -14.00 -7.96
CA VAL A 340 -7.08 -12.60 -8.03
C VAL A 340 -8.18 -11.65 -7.52
N ASP A 341 -9.45 -11.89 -7.84
CA ASP A 341 -10.58 -11.08 -7.35
C ASP A 341 -10.71 -11.13 -5.83
N MET A 342 -10.68 -12.34 -5.24
CA MET A 342 -10.72 -12.52 -3.79
C MET A 342 -9.56 -11.81 -3.09
N LEU A 343 -8.35 -11.84 -3.68
CA LEU A 343 -7.18 -11.18 -3.12
C LEU A 343 -7.26 -9.65 -3.26
N LEU A 344 -7.69 -9.12 -4.40
CA LEU A 344 -7.90 -7.67 -4.55
C LEU A 344 -9.01 -7.17 -3.63
N HIS A 345 -10.13 -7.90 -3.51
CA HIS A 345 -11.20 -7.57 -2.57
C HIS A 345 -10.69 -7.53 -1.13
N THR A 346 -9.81 -8.49 -0.77
CA THR A 346 -9.19 -8.51 0.56
C THR A 346 -8.30 -7.31 0.82
N GLU A 347 -7.56 -6.85 -0.19
CA GLU A 347 -6.74 -5.64 -0.10
C GLU A 347 -7.58 -4.36 -0.11
N ASP A 348 -8.65 -4.30 -0.91
CA ASP A 348 -9.53 -3.12 -1.05
C ASP A 348 -10.34 -2.86 0.23
N THR A 349 -10.89 -3.92 0.82
CA THR A 349 -11.81 -3.82 1.98
C THR A 349 -11.16 -4.13 3.32
N GLY A 350 -9.96 -4.74 3.31
CA GLY A 350 -9.31 -5.26 4.51
C GLY A 350 -10.01 -6.48 5.14
N ARG A 351 -11.07 -7.00 4.51
CA ARG A 351 -11.82 -8.19 4.92
C ARG A 351 -11.51 -9.35 3.98
N PRO A 352 -11.40 -10.60 4.45
CA PRO A 352 -11.20 -11.73 3.54
C PRO A 352 -12.27 -11.76 2.45
N GLY A 353 -11.85 -11.70 1.18
CA GLY A 353 -12.73 -11.86 0.04
C GLY A 353 -13.40 -13.23 0.11
N LEU A 354 -14.73 -13.24 0.03
CA LEU A 354 -15.49 -14.47 0.06
C LEU A 354 -15.64 -15.02 -1.35
N LEU A 355 -15.58 -16.33 -1.45
CA LEU A 355 -15.72 -17.02 -2.72
C LEU A 355 -17.10 -16.76 -3.36
N CYS A 356 -18.16 -16.65 -2.55
CA CYS A 356 -19.50 -16.34 -3.01
C CYS A 356 -19.59 -14.96 -3.67
N ASP A 357 -18.89 -13.96 -3.13
CA ASP A 357 -18.88 -12.60 -3.66
C ASP A 357 -18.16 -12.55 -5.00
N ALA A 358 -17.04 -13.28 -5.11
CA ALA A 358 -16.31 -13.43 -6.37
C ALA A 358 -17.18 -14.12 -7.44
N HIS A 359 -17.86 -15.23 -7.12
CA HIS A 359 -18.78 -15.89 -8.07
C HIS A 359 -19.92 -14.96 -8.51
N CYS A 360 -20.47 -14.15 -7.60
CA CYS A 360 -21.47 -13.14 -7.93
C CYS A 360 -20.93 -12.08 -8.91
N HIS A 361 -19.67 -11.64 -8.77
CA HIS A 361 -19.04 -10.71 -9.72
C HIS A 361 -18.91 -11.30 -11.14
N PHE A 362 -18.67 -12.60 -11.25
CA PHE A 362 -18.59 -13.30 -12.55
C PHE A 362 -19.96 -13.76 -13.07
N GLY A 363 -21.02 -13.67 -12.26
CA GLY A 363 -22.40 -14.00 -12.65
C GLY A 363 -22.69 -15.50 -12.67
N GLU A 364 -22.02 -16.29 -11.82
CA GLU A 364 -22.13 -17.75 -11.79
C GLU A 364 -22.75 -18.28 -10.49
N PRO A 365 -23.50 -19.41 -10.56
CA PRO A 365 -23.96 -20.10 -9.36
C PRO A 365 -22.76 -20.69 -8.60
N ASP A 366 -22.87 -20.75 -7.27
CA ASP A 366 -21.83 -21.24 -6.35
C ASP A 366 -21.49 -22.73 -6.62
N THR A 367 -20.57 -22.97 -7.55
CA THR A 367 -20.05 -24.31 -7.86
C THR A 367 -19.02 -24.75 -6.84
N ALA A 368 -18.88 -26.06 -6.64
CA ALA A 368 -17.93 -26.60 -5.68
C ALA A 368 -16.51 -26.06 -5.92
N PRO A 369 -15.86 -25.42 -4.91
CA PRO A 369 -14.57 -24.77 -5.12
C PRO A 369 -13.51 -25.78 -5.52
N SER A 370 -12.72 -25.42 -6.53
CA SER A 370 -11.54 -26.19 -6.93
C SER A 370 -10.50 -26.26 -5.81
N LEU A 371 -9.56 -27.21 -5.92
CA LEU A 371 -8.46 -27.34 -4.97
C LEU A 371 -7.67 -26.05 -4.82
N LEU A 372 -7.46 -25.31 -5.92
CA LEU A 372 -6.79 -24.01 -5.91
C LEU A 372 -7.52 -22.98 -5.04
N LEU A 373 -8.84 -22.87 -5.20
CA LEU A 373 -9.66 -21.92 -4.43
C LEU A 373 -9.79 -22.33 -2.97
N ARG A 374 -9.84 -23.64 -2.69
CA ARG A 374 -9.78 -24.18 -1.32
C ARG A 374 -8.45 -23.90 -0.65
N ASP A 375 -7.35 -24.07 -1.37
CA ASP A 375 -6.00 -23.82 -0.88
C ASP A 375 -5.78 -22.32 -0.68
N LEU A 376 -6.31 -21.45 -1.55
CA LEU A 376 -6.33 -20.01 -1.36
C LEU A 376 -7.10 -19.60 -0.10
N ALA A 377 -8.33 -20.13 0.08
CA ALA A 377 -9.14 -19.89 1.27
C ALA A 377 -8.45 -20.38 2.55
N ARG A 378 -7.68 -21.47 2.46
CA ARG A 378 -6.87 -22.04 3.55
C ARG A 378 -5.47 -21.44 3.67
N ARG A 379 -5.12 -20.46 2.83
CA ARG A 379 -3.82 -19.75 2.84
C ARG A 379 -2.61 -20.61 2.43
N GLN A 380 -2.81 -21.64 1.62
CA GLN A 380 -1.83 -22.63 1.18
C GLN A 380 -1.57 -22.57 -0.34
N ILE A 381 -1.30 -21.38 -0.86
CA ILE A 381 -0.99 -21.19 -2.29
C ILE A 381 0.25 -22.03 -2.66
N THR A 382 0.22 -22.65 -3.84
CA THR A 382 1.34 -23.43 -4.39
C THR A 382 2.30 -22.54 -5.21
N PRO A 383 3.59 -22.89 -5.35
CA PRO A 383 4.53 -22.10 -6.15
C PRO A 383 4.12 -21.92 -7.62
N ALA A 384 3.45 -22.93 -8.19
CA ALA A 384 2.94 -22.87 -9.55
C ALA A 384 1.79 -21.86 -9.69
N THR A 385 0.88 -21.84 -8.71
CA THR A 385 -0.20 -20.84 -8.63
C THR A 385 0.36 -19.43 -8.43
N ASP A 386 1.36 -19.25 -7.57
CA ASP A 386 2.05 -17.97 -7.33
C ASP A 386 2.67 -17.44 -8.63
N ALA A 387 3.40 -18.29 -9.37
CA ALA A 387 3.98 -17.91 -10.65
C ALA A 387 2.92 -17.51 -11.69
N ALA A 388 1.87 -18.33 -11.85
CA ALA A 388 0.80 -18.06 -12.82
C ALA A 388 0.06 -16.74 -12.54
N ILE A 389 -0.21 -16.42 -11.27
CA ILE A 389 -0.86 -15.15 -10.92
C ILE A 389 0.09 -13.97 -11.22
N ARG A 390 1.38 -14.08 -10.87
CA ARG A 390 2.36 -13.01 -11.15
C ARG A 390 2.52 -12.71 -12.63
N ASP A 391 2.56 -13.75 -13.46
CA ASP A 391 2.73 -13.59 -14.92
C ASP A 391 1.52 -12.90 -15.57
N ALA A 392 0.35 -12.95 -14.93
CA ALA A 392 -0.86 -12.27 -15.40
C ALA A 392 -0.93 -10.78 -15.01
N LEU A 393 -0.29 -10.37 -13.91
CA LEU A 393 -0.42 -9.01 -13.36
C LEU A 393 -0.07 -7.90 -14.36
N PRO A 394 1.02 -8.00 -15.15
CA PRO A 394 1.36 -6.97 -16.14
C PRO A 394 0.28 -6.79 -17.22
N LEU A 395 -0.37 -7.88 -17.64
CA LEU A 395 -1.43 -7.84 -18.65
C LEU A 395 -2.70 -7.19 -18.11
N LEU A 396 -3.06 -7.48 -16.85
CA LEU A 396 -4.15 -6.80 -16.16
C LEU A 396 -3.88 -5.29 -16.04
N ALA A 397 -2.67 -4.91 -15.62
CA ALA A 397 -2.27 -3.51 -15.46
C ALA A 397 -2.24 -2.74 -16.79
N SER A 398 -1.90 -3.42 -17.90
CA SER A 398 -1.90 -2.83 -19.25
C SER A 398 -3.29 -2.51 -19.80
N ASN A 399 -4.36 -2.97 -19.13
CA ASN A 399 -5.72 -2.88 -19.64
C ASN A 399 -6.73 -2.34 -18.61
N PRO A 400 -6.50 -1.13 -18.02
CA PRO A 400 -7.28 -0.61 -16.90
C PRO A 400 -8.76 -0.31 -17.24
N ASP A 401 -9.05 -0.07 -18.52
CA ASP A 401 -10.37 0.35 -18.99
C ASP A 401 -11.37 -0.82 -19.18
N LEU A 402 -11.04 -2.01 -18.67
CA LEU A 402 -11.85 -3.22 -18.87
C LEU A 402 -13.25 -3.09 -18.26
N ALA A 403 -13.35 -2.58 -17.03
CA ALA A 403 -14.64 -2.41 -16.37
C ALA A 403 -15.48 -1.31 -17.00
N HIS A 404 -14.87 -0.22 -17.46
CA HIS A 404 -15.56 0.82 -18.20
C HIS A 404 -16.16 0.26 -19.50
N ARG A 405 -15.39 -0.51 -20.28
CA ARG A 405 -15.89 -1.17 -21.49
C ARG A 405 -16.98 -2.19 -21.21
N ARG A 406 -16.84 -3.03 -20.17
CA ARG A 406 -17.93 -3.95 -19.73
C ARG A 406 -19.19 -3.17 -19.36
N HIS A 407 -19.04 -2.05 -18.65
CA HIS A 407 -20.14 -1.20 -18.27
C HIS A 407 -20.81 -0.55 -19.49
N LEU A 408 -20.05 0.06 -20.40
CA LEU A 408 -20.56 0.63 -21.66
C LEU A 408 -21.31 -0.41 -22.50
N LEU A 409 -20.72 -1.58 -22.70
CA LEU A 409 -21.30 -2.68 -23.48
C LEU A 409 -22.56 -3.27 -22.85
N ARG A 410 -22.66 -3.28 -21.51
CA ARG A 410 -23.86 -3.72 -20.77
C ARG A 410 -24.95 -2.64 -20.73
N ALA A 411 -24.56 -1.37 -20.60
CA ALA A 411 -25.46 -0.22 -20.51
C ALA A 411 -26.11 0.09 -21.87
N ASN A 412 -25.39 -0.14 -22.96
CA ASN A 412 -25.88 0.13 -24.29
C ASN A 412 -26.84 -0.97 -24.78
N LYS A 413 -28.12 -0.81 -24.41
CA LYS A 413 -29.23 -1.67 -24.84
C LYS A 413 -29.60 -1.46 -26.32
N ALA A 414 -29.02 -0.48 -27.03
CA ALA A 414 -29.30 -0.14 -28.43
C ALA A 414 -28.28 -0.71 -29.43
N LEU A 415 -27.11 -1.18 -28.96
CA LEU A 415 -26.19 -2.08 -29.68
C LEU A 415 -26.90 -3.12 -30.56
N PRO A 416 -28.00 -3.80 -30.12
CA PRO A 416 -28.77 -4.70 -30.97
C PRO A 416 -29.19 -4.24 -32.34
N VAL A 417 -29.60 -2.99 -32.46
CA VAL A 417 -30.18 -2.47 -33.70
C VAL A 417 -29.07 -2.10 -34.70
N GLN A 418 -27.87 -1.80 -34.20
CA GLN A 418 -26.71 -1.43 -35.02
C GLN A 418 -25.86 -2.63 -35.47
N ARG A 419 -26.15 -3.84 -34.97
CA ARG A 419 -25.40 -5.10 -35.13
C ARG A 419 -25.03 -5.46 -36.56
N HIS A 420 -25.95 -5.33 -37.51
CA HIS A 420 -25.72 -5.80 -38.87
C HIS A 420 -24.82 -4.88 -39.70
N HIS A 421 -24.64 -3.62 -39.28
CA HIS A 421 -23.89 -2.64 -40.05
C HIS A 421 -22.37 -2.73 -39.80
N PHE A 422 -21.97 -3.34 -38.69
CA PHE A 422 -20.57 -3.49 -38.28
C PHE A 422 -20.01 -4.89 -38.58
N LEU A 423 -20.83 -5.79 -39.12
CA LEU A 423 -20.42 -7.15 -39.40
C LEU A 423 -19.86 -7.27 -40.83
N PRO A 424 -18.70 -7.91 -41.02
CA PRO A 424 -18.28 -8.33 -42.34
C PRO A 424 -19.36 -9.20 -42.98
N THR A 425 -19.56 -9.05 -44.30
CA THR A 425 -20.63 -9.73 -45.05
C THR A 425 -20.53 -11.26 -45.03
N ARG A 426 -19.41 -11.82 -44.56
CA ARG A 426 -19.07 -13.24 -44.61
C ARG A 426 -19.10 -13.95 -43.25
N THR A 427 -19.47 -13.28 -42.17
CA THR A 427 -19.40 -13.85 -40.81
C THR A 427 -20.77 -14.19 -40.25
N ASP A 428 -20.85 -15.27 -39.46
CA ASP A 428 -22.04 -15.59 -38.68
C ASP A 428 -22.31 -14.46 -37.66
N PRO A 429 -23.46 -13.77 -37.73
CA PRO A 429 -23.78 -12.68 -36.81
C PRO A 429 -23.76 -13.10 -35.35
N ALA A 430 -24.22 -14.31 -35.02
CA ALA A 430 -24.31 -14.77 -33.64
C ALA A 430 -22.92 -15.00 -33.03
N LEU A 431 -22.03 -15.67 -33.76
CA LEU A 431 -20.65 -15.90 -33.33
C LEU A 431 -19.84 -14.60 -33.33
N SER A 432 -20.10 -13.68 -34.25
CA SER A 432 -19.41 -12.39 -34.30
C SER A 432 -19.73 -11.49 -33.10
N HIS A 433 -20.97 -11.48 -32.61
CA HIS A 433 -21.30 -10.73 -31.39
C HIS A 433 -20.62 -11.31 -30.15
N GLY A 434 -20.57 -12.64 -30.04
CA GLY A 434 -19.82 -13.30 -28.98
C GLY A 434 -18.31 -13.01 -29.08
N TRP A 435 -17.78 -12.97 -30.31
CA TRP A 435 -16.40 -12.60 -30.58
C TRP A 435 -16.10 -11.17 -30.15
N PHE A 436 -16.94 -10.18 -30.47
CA PHE A 436 -16.75 -8.79 -30.03
C PHE A 436 -16.71 -8.67 -28.50
N TRP A 437 -17.58 -9.38 -27.80
CA TRP A 437 -17.53 -9.41 -26.33
C TRP A 437 -16.18 -9.95 -25.84
N CYS A 438 -15.78 -11.15 -26.28
CA CYS A 438 -14.52 -11.77 -25.88
C CYS A 438 -13.30 -10.93 -26.27
N TYR A 439 -13.30 -10.32 -27.46
CA TYR A 439 -12.22 -9.47 -27.96
C TYR A 439 -12.06 -8.18 -27.13
N LEU A 440 -13.16 -7.48 -26.89
CA LEU A 440 -13.15 -6.18 -26.23
C LEU A 440 -12.96 -6.28 -24.71
N THR A 441 -13.44 -7.36 -24.10
CA THR A 441 -13.46 -7.51 -22.65
C THR A 441 -12.51 -8.57 -22.13
N GLY A 442 -11.91 -9.39 -23.00
CA GLY A 442 -11.08 -10.54 -22.58
C GLY A 442 -11.84 -11.57 -21.74
N ASP A 443 -13.17 -11.46 -21.70
CA ASP A 443 -14.05 -12.22 -20.83
C ASP A 443 -14.71 -13.36 -21.61
N ASP A 444 -15.24 -14.34 -20.89
CA ASP A 444 -16.02 -15.40 -21.53
C ASP A 444 -17.48 -15.00 -21.75
N LEU A 445 -18.22 -15.86 -22.45
CA LEU A 445 -19.63 -15.62 -22.69
C LEU A 445 -20.52 -15.81 -21.47
N ARG A 446 -20.05 -16.34 -20.33
CA ARG A 446 -20.89 -16.56 -19.13
C ARG A 446 -21.28 -15.22 -18.51
N SER A 447 -20.36 -14.26 -18.47
CA SER A 447 -20.60 -12.92 -17.94
C SER A 447 -21.17 -11.92 -18.96
N ALA A 448 -21.39 -12.36 -20.20
CA ALA A 448 -21.83 -11.52 -21.30
C ALA A 448 -23.31 -11.10 -21.19
N PRO A 449 -23.68 -9.89 -21.67
CA PRO A 449 -25.06 -9.45 -21.71
C PRO A 449 -25.90 -10.34 -22.65
N PRO A 450 -27.24 -10.34 -22.51
CA PRO A 450 -28.14 -11.19 -23.31
C PRO A 450 -27.93 -11.06 -24.82
N TRP A 451 -27.45 -9.90 -25.26
CA TRP A 451 -27.19 -9.67 -26.66
C TRP A 451 -25.97 -10.38 -27.25
N ALA A 452 -24.93 -10.57 -26.45
CA ALA A 452 -23.77 -11.35 -26.83
C ALA A 452 -24.06 -12.87 -26.70
N LYS A 453 -25.27 -13.20 -26.21
CA LYS A 453 -25.84 -14.54 -26.08
C LYS A 453 -27.13 -14.69 -26.91
N PRO A 454 -27.08 -14.51 -28.25
CA PRO A 454 -28.28 -14.66 -29.09
C PRO A 454 -28.93 -16.05 -28.94
N ALA A 455 -30.19 -16.15 -29.35
CA ALA A 455 -31.00 -17.36 -29.21
C ALA A 455 -30.25 -18.59 -29.79
N GLY A 456 -30.03 -19.61 -28.94
CA GLY A 456 -29.17 -20.75 -29.26
C GLY A 456 -27.79 -20.73 -28.59
N TRP A 457 -27.73 -20.27 -27.33
CA TRP A 457 -26.52 -20.14 -26.50
C TRP A 457 -25.37 -21.07 -26.91
N PHE A 458 -24.28 -20.47 -27.40
CA PHE A 458 -23.08 -21.20 -27.78
C PHE A 458 -22.07 -21.20 -26.63
N PRO A 459 -21.34 -22.31 -26.41
CA PRO A 459 -20.25 -22.32 -25.47
C PRO A 459 -19.15 -21.35 -25.96
N THR A 460 -18.40 -20.74 -25.04
CA THR A 460 -17.22 -19.90 -25.36
C THR A 460 -16.27 -20.61 -26.35
N ARG A 461 -16.26 -21.95 -26.37
CA ARG A 461 -15.51 -22.78 -27.32
C ARG A 461 -15.86 -22.53 -28.78
N ALA A 462 -17.14 -22.32 -29.10
CA ALA A 462 -17.56 -22.00 -30.45
C ALA A 462 -17.00 -20.66 -30.95
N ILE A 463 -16.83 -19.67 -30.05
CA ILE A 463 -16.20 -18.37 -30.38
C ILE A 463 -14.70 -18.53 -30.60
N TRP A 464 -14.06 -19.41 -29.83
CA TRP A 464 -12.66 -19.75 -30.01
C TRP A 464 -12.45 -20.42 -31.37
N ASP A 465 -13.22 -21.47 -31.68
CA ASP A 465 -13.17 -22.16 -32.97
C ASP A 465 -13.46 -21.20 -34.14
N PHE A 466 -14.44 -20.30 -33.95
CA PHE A 466 -14.76 -19.25 -34.90
C PHE A 466 -13.56 -18.32 -35.14
N HIS A 467 -12.94 -17.76 -34.10
CA HIS A 467 -11.78 -16.86 -34.23
C HIS A 467 -10.65 -17.47 -35.08
N TYR A 468 -10.32 -18.73 -34.85
CA TYR A 468 -9.23 -19.42 -35.56
C TYR A 468 -9.63 -19.93 -36.96
N SER A 469 -10.92 -19.91 -37.30
CA SER A 469 -11.39 -20.21 -38.66
C SER A 469 -11.39 -18.99 -39.59
N LEU A 470 -11.26 -17.78 -39.04
CA LEU A 470 -11.22 -16.54 -39.81
C LEU A 470 -9.85 -16.30 -40.43
N ASP A 471 -9.83 -15.78 -41.66
CA ASP A 471 -8.61 -15.30 -42.29
C ASP A 471 -8.16 -13.95 -41.69
N ALA A 472 -6.90 -13.59 -41.94
CA ALA A 472 -6.30 -12.38 -41.38
C ALA A 472 -7.01 -11.08 -41.79
N THR A 473 -7.59 -11.02 -43.00
CA THR A 473 -8.33 -9.84 -43.49
C THR A 473 -9.62 -9.68 -42.70
N THR A 474 -10.39 -10.77 -42.60
CA THR A 474 -11.63 -10.78 -41.83
C THR A 474 -11.39 -10.47 -40.35
N LEU A 475 -10.28 -10.95 -39.77
CA LEU A 475 -9.90 -10.61 -38.39
C LEU A 475 -9.58 -9.12 -38.20
N LEU A 476 -8.92 -8.49 -39.17
CA LEU A 476 -8.65 -7.05 -39.13
C LEU A 476 -9.95 -6.25 -39.24
N ASP A 477 -10.82 -6.60 -40.18
CA ASP A 477 -12.13 -5.96 -40.35
C ASP A 477 -12.97 -6.07 -39.08
N MET A 478 -12.98 -7.25 -38.44
CA MET A 478 -13.65 -7.45 -37.16
C MET A 478 -13.00 -6.66 -36.02
N ALA A 479 -11.67 -6.56 -35.97
CA ALA A 479 -10.98 -5.78 -34.94
C ALA A 479 -11.28 -4.27 -35.09
N ASP A 480 -11.37 -3.76 -36.30
CA ASP A 480 -11.71 -2.36 -36.57
C ASP A 480 -13.18 -2.08 -36.27
N ALA A 481 -14.10 -2.97 -36.67
CA ALA A 481 -15.50 -2.91 -36.26
C ALA A 481 -15.67 -2.93 -34.72
N ALA A 482 -14.84 -3.71 -34.02
CA ALA A 482 -14.86 -3.76 -32.56
C ALA A 482 -14.39 -2.44 -31.93
N LYS A 483 -13.40 -1.75 -32.51
CA LYS A 483 -12.99 -0.42 -32.05
C LYS A 483 -14.08 0.62 -32.26
N ASP A 484 -14.78 0.56 -33.40
CA ASP A 484 -15.90 1.46 -33.68
C ASP A 484 -17.00 1.30 -32.64
N LEU A 485 -17.30 0.08 -32.18
CA LEU A 485 -18.27 -0.18 -31.10
C LEU A 485 -17.93 0.51 -29.76
N LEU A 486 -16.67 0.88 -29.54
CA LEU A 486 -16.22 1.58 -28.32
C LEU A 486 -16.18 3.10 -28.45
N ASN A 487 -16.44 3.67 -29.63
CA ASN A 487 -16.33 5.11 -29.86
C ASN A 487 -17.55 5.87 -29.28
N PRO A 488 -17.38 6.71 -28.24
CA PRO A 488 -18.50 7.42 -27.59
C PRO A 488 -19.21 8.43 -28.50
N HIS A 489 -18.60 8.82 -29.62
CA HIS A 489 -19.21 9.75 -30.58
C HIS A 489 -20.29 9.13 -31.48
N LEU A 490 -20.49 7.81 -31.45
CA LEU A 490 -21.58 7.16 -32.20
C LEU A 490 -22.97 7.57 -31.72
N GLU A 491 -23.13 8.03 -30.47
CA GLU A 491 -24.41 8.57 -29.98
C GLU A 491 -24.66 10.01 -30.50
N ILE A 492 -23.63 10.85 -30.58
CA ILE A 492 -23.78 12.27 -30.94
C ILE A 492 -23.95 12.44 -32.47
N THR A 493 -23.22 11.67 -33.27
CA THR A 493 -23.21 11.85 -34.72
C THR A 493 -24.45 11.28 -35.42
N ARG A 494 -25.13 10.28 -34.83
CA ARG A 494 -26.39 9.73 -35.37
C ARG A 494 -27.65 10.39 -34.83
N ALA A 495 -27.63 10.95 -33.61
CA ALA A 495 -28.69 11.85 -33.17
C ALA A 495 -28.75 13.09 -34.06
N ALA A 496 -27.59 13.63 -34.48
CA ALA A 496 -27.52 14.70 -35.47
C ALA A 496 -28.02 14.26 -36.86
N ALA A 497 -27.67 13.04 -37.31
CA ALA A 497 -28.11 12.51 -38.61
C ALA A 497 -29.64 12.23 -38.69
N HIS A 498 -30.25 11.74 -37.60
CA HIS A 498 -31.70 11.54 -37.53
C HIS A 498 -32.48 12.86 -37.47
N VAL A 499 -31.96 13.88 -36.77
CA VAL A 499 -32.56 15.23 -36.76
C VAL A 499 -32.50 15.89 -38.14
N THR A 500 -31.43 15.65 -38.93
CA THR A 500 -31.36 16.15 -40.31
C THR A 500 -32.22 15.38 -41.31
N ALA A 501 -32.50 14.09 -41.07
CA ALA A 501 -33.36 13.30 -41.95
C ALA A 501 -34.85 13.60 -41.73
N ASP A 502 -35.27 13.77 -40.47
CA ASP A 502 -36.65 14.16 -40.14
C ASP A 502 -36.92 15.64 -40.46
N GLY A 503 -35.90 16.50 -40.45
CA GLY A 503 -35.99 17.90 -40.88
C GLY A 503 -35.96 18.13 -42.41
N LEU A 504 -35.71 17.09 -43.20
CA LEU A 504 -35.79 17.12 -44.68
C LEU A 504 -37.08 16.46 -45.21
N LEU A 505 -37.87 15.83 -44.33
CA LEU A 505 -39.16 15.20 -44.64
C LEU A 505 -40.36 15.88 -43.97
N ALA A 506 -40.14 17.02 -43.32
CA ALA A 506 -41.18 17.97 -42.87
C ALA A 506 -41.07 19.26 -43.69
#